data_AF-A0A6N7AB57-F1
#
_entry.id   AF-A0A6N7AB57-F1
#
_cell.length_a   1.000
_cell.length_b   1.000
_cell.length_c   1.000
_cell.angle_alpha   90.00
_cell.angle_beta   90.00
_cell.angle_gamma   90.00
#
_symmetry.space_group_name_H-M   'P 1'
#
loop_
_entity.id
_entity.type
_entity.pdbx_description
1 polymer ?
#
loop_
_entity_poly.entity_id
_entity_poly.type
_entity_poly.pdbx_seq_one_letter_code
_entity_poly.pdbx_strand_id
1 'polypeptide(L)'
;MELHDRSRRRPLITSLIHENNFPRLGAEAWSAFYFVMERGRKTDPLLPPYTLAAPDPSTLRRDGEQAAIWAAYEEMAAWAAANLQVVTSEDLVLLAQGQ
;
A
#
# COMPACT_ATOMS: atom_id res chain seq x y z
N MET A 1 5.39 -25.97 30.88
CA MET A 1 5.97 -24.75 30.29
C MET A 1 6.17 -25.04 28.81
N GLU A 2 5.12 -24.85 28.00
CA GLU A 2 5.22 -25.06 26.55
C GLU A 2 6.00 -23.91 25.94
N LEU A 3 7.18 -24.22 25.42
CA LEU A 3 7.95 -23.33 24.56
C LEU A 3 7.15 -23.17 23.26
N HIS A 4 6.46 -22.04 23.10
CA HIS A 4 5.92 -21.63 21.81
C HIS A 4 7.04 -21.62 20.78
N ASP A 5 6.99 -22.60 19.87
CA ASP A 5 7.88 -22.70 18.72
C ASP A 5 7.70 -21.46 17.82
N ARG A 6 8.59 -20.49 17.98
CA ARG A 6 8.63 -19.27 17.17
C ARG A 6 9.06 -19.54 15.71
N SER A 7 9.40 -20.78 15.35
CA SER A 7 9.90 -21.14 14.01
C SER A 7 8.81 -21.22 12.93
N ARG A 8 7.52 -21.11 13.30
CA ARG A 8 6.38 -21.30 12.39
C ARG A 8 5.56 -20.05 12.09
N ARG A 9 6.14 -18.84 12.19
CA ARG A 9 5.46 -17.62 11.71
C ARG A 9 5.19 -17.76 10.22
N ARG A 10 3.91 -17.87 9.84
CA ARG A 10 3.53 -17.90 8.42
C ARG A 10 4.00 -16.60 7.77
N PRO A 11 4.65 -16.66 6.59
CA PRO A 11 5.03 -15.44 5.89
C PRO A 11 3.76 -14.72 5.45
N LEU A 12 3.42 -13.64 6.14
CA LEU A 12 2.36 -12.72 5.72
C LEU A 12 2.98 -11.72 4.74
N ILE A 13 2.42 -11.63 3.54
CA ILE A 13 2.79 -10.62 2.56
C ILE A 13 1.70 -9.56 2.59
N THR A 14 2.07 -8.31 2.84
CA THR A 14 1.17 -7.15 2.72
C THR A 14 1.47 -6.43 1.42
N SER A 15 0.48 -6.33 0.55
CA SER A 15 0.57 -5.51 -0.66
C SER A 15 -0.08 -4.16 -0.37
N LEU A 16 0.73 -3.12 -0.15
CA LEU A 16 0.25 -1.75 0.03
C LEU A 16 0.04 -1.11 -1.34
N ILE A 17 -1.05 -1.47 -2.00
CA ILE A 17 -1.48 -0.77 -3.22
C ILE A 17 -2.49 0.28 -2.79
N HIS A 18 -2.09 1.53 -2.80
CA HIS A 18 -3.04 2.63 -2.69
C HIS A 18 -3.74 2.82 -4.04
N GLU A 19 -5.04 3.05 -4.02
CA GLU A 19 -5.85 3.31 -5.23
C GLU A 19 -5.22 4.39 -6.12
N ASN A 20 -4.63 5.41 -5.50
CA ASN A 20 -3.98 6.51 -6.22
C ASN A 20 -2.77 6.06 -7.07
N ASN A 21 -2.14 4.93 -6.77
CA ASN A 21 -0.99 4.41 -7.52
C ASN A 21 -1.38 3.85 -8.90
N PHE A 22 -2.66 3.49 -9.10
CA PHE A 22 -3.16 3.00 -10.38
C PHE A 22 -3.21 4.11 -11.44
N PRO A 23 -3.93 5.23 -11.23
CA PRO A 23 -4.02 6.28 -12.24
C PRO A 23 -2.85 7.27 -12.19
N ARG A 24 -2.08 7.35 -11.09
CA ARG A 24 -1.07 8.41 -10.90
C ARG A 24 0.35 7.89 -10.75
N LEU A 25 1.28 8.73 -11.19
CA LEU A 25 2.72 8.58 -11.04
C LEU A 25 3.26 9.71 -10.16
N GLY A 26 4.18 9.37 -9.27
CA GLY A 26 4.85 10.33 -8.37
C GLY A 26 4.47 10.12 -6.91
N ALA A 27 4.75 11.13 -6.09
CA ALA A 27 4.41 11.11 -4.67
C ALA A 27 2.90 11.13 -4.44
N GLU A 28 2.45 10.61 -3.30
CA GLU A 28 1.04 10.63 -2.94
C GLU A 28 0.55 12.06 -2.71
N ALA A 29 -0.67 12.37 -3.15
CA ALA A 29 -1.24 13.73 -3.09
C ALA A 29 -1.21 14.35 -1.68
N TRP A 30 -1.47 13.53 -0.65
CA TRP A 30 -1.46 13.96 0.76
C TRP A 30 -0.07 14.35 1.26
N SER A 31 1.01 13.95 0.58
CA SER A 31 2.38 14.23 1.01
C SER A 31 2.64 15.73 1.10
N ALA A 32 2.11 16.51 0.15
CA ALA A 32 2.27 17.96 0.11
C ALA A 32 1.57 18.70 1.26
N PHE A 33 0.67 18.03 2.00
CA PHE A 33 0.01 18.63 3.18
C PHE A 33 0.93 18.64 4.40
N TYR A 34 1.83 17.66 4.48
CA TYR A 34 2.63 17.38 5.68
C TYR A 34 4.13 17.47 5.47
N PHE A 35 4.61 17.49 4.23
CA PHE A 35 6.02 17.48 3.89
C PHE A 35 6.35 18.50 2.81
N VAL A 36 7.58 19.00 2.87
CA VAL A 36 8.21 19.69 1.76
C VAL A 36 8.42 18.68 0.63
N MET A 37 8.04 19.07 -0.58
CA MET A 37 8.13 18.25 -1.78
C MET A 37 9.23 18.79 -2.69
N GLU A 38 10.35 18.08 -2.76
CA GLU A 38 11.47 18.44 -3.65
C GLU A 38 11.62 17.39 -4.75
N ARG A 39 11.53 17.80 -6.02
CA ARG A 39 11.67 16.91 -7.19
C ARG A 39 10.80 15.64 -7.08
N GLY A 40 9.58 15.79 -6.55
CA GLY A 40 8.63 14.70 -6.36
C GLY A 40 8.95 13.76 -5.20
N ARG A 41 9.82 14.14 -4.26
CA ARG A 41 10.16 13.36 -3.06
C ARG A 41 9.87 14.16 -1.79
N LYS A 42 9.48 13.44 -0.74
CA LYS A 42 9.27 13.99 0.61
C LYS A 42 10.64 14.32 1.21
N THR A 43 10.80 15.52 1.74
CA THR A 43 11.99 15.91 2.51
C THR A 43 11.59 16.20 3.95
N ASP A 44 11.56 17.46 4.36
CA ASP A 44 11.30 17.87 5.73
C ASP A 44 9.80 17.91 6.04
N PRO A 45 9.39 17.59 7.28
CA PRO A 45 8.01 17.77 7.71
C PRO A 45 7.65 19.26 7.81
N LEU A 46 6.43 19.60 7.42
CA LEU A 46 5.85 20.94 7.62
C LEU A 46 5.38 21.10 9.07
N LEU A 47 5.42 22.34 9.55
CA LEU A 47 4.82 22.69 10.84
C LEU A 47 3.34 23.06 10.63
N PRO A 48 2.47 22.76 11.62
CA PRO A 48 1.08 23.20 11.57
C PRO A 48 0.99 24.75 11.58
N PRO A 49 -0.08 25.33 10.99
CA PRO A 49 -1.24 24.65 10.40
C PRO A 49 -0.96 24.08 9.00
N TYR A 50 -1.42 22.86 8.75
CA TYR A 50 -1.28 22.19 7.45
C TYR A 50 -2.21 22.81 6.39
N THR A 51 -1.73 22.89 5.15
CA THR A 51 -2.52 23.41 4.02
C THR A 51 -3.10 22.26 3.22
N LEU A 52 -4.40 21.99 3.38
CA LEU A 52 -5.12 20.95 2.61
C LEU A 52 -5.36 21.33 1.14
N ALA A 53 -5.04 22.58 0.77
CA ALA A 53 -5.09 23.08 -0.60
C ALA A 53 -3.72 23.00 -1.30
N ALA A 54 -2.74 22.28 -0.75
CA ALA A 54 -1.44 22.15 -1.39
C ALA A 54 -1.57 21.49 -2.77
N PRO A 55 -0.82 21.93 -3.80
CA PRO A 55 -0.86 21.32 -5.11
C PRO A 55 -0.50 19.83 -5.05
N ASP A 56 -1.25 19.02 -5.79
CA ASP A 56 -0.95 17.60 -5.96
C ASP A 56 0.37 17.43 -6.73
N PRO A 57 1.42 16.84 -6.12
CA PRO A 57 2.72 16.66 -6.75
C PRO A 57 2.74 15.50 -7.77
N SER A 58 1.64 14.75 -7.90
CA SER A 58 1.54 13.63 -8.82
C SER A 58 1.06 14.04 -10.21
N THR A 59 1.23 13.14 -11.17
CA THR A 59 0.74 13.31 -12.54
C THR A 59 -0.12 12.12 -12.94
N LEU A 60 -1.10 12.34 -13.81
CA LEU A 60 -1.88 11.25 -14.38
C LEU A 60 -1.00 10.43 -15.33
N ARG A 61 -1.11 9.11 -15.22
CA ARG A 61 -0.53 8.16 -16.17
C ARG A 61 -1.29 8.18 -17.48
N ARG A 62 -0.60 7.80 -18.56
CA ARG A 62 -1.26 7.60 -19.86
C ARG A 62 -2.15 6.37 -19.81
N ASP A 63 -3.21 6.35 -20.61
CA ASP A 63 -4.20 5.27 -20.62
C ASP A 63 -3.57 3.88 -20.79
N GLY A 64 -2.58 3.75 -21.69
CA GLY A 64 -1.87 2.49 -21.89
C GLY A 64 -1.06 2.03 -20.67
N GLU A 65 -0.54 2.96 -19.87
CA GLU A 65 0.18 2.64 -18.63
C GLU A 65 -0.78 2.21 -17.53
N GLN A 66 -1.94 2.88 -17.43
CA GLN A 66 -2.99 2.49 -16.49
C GLN A 66 -3.51 1.08 -16.79
N ALA A 67 -3.79 0.78 -18.07
CA ALA A 67 -4.23 -0.55 -18.50
C ALA A 67 -3.18 -1.63 -18.20
N ALA A 68 -1.89 -1.35 -18.44
CA ALA A 68 -0.82 -2.29 -18.14
C ALA A 68 -0.68 -2.58 -16.64
N ILE A 69 -0.78 -1.55 -15.78
CA ILE A 69 -0.76 -1.72 -14.32
C ILE A 69 -1.97 -2.52 -13.85
N TRP A 70 -3.16 -2.21 -14.40
CA TRP A 70 -4.38 -2.94 -14.09
C TRP A 70 -4.27 -4.42 -14.45
N ALA A 71 -3.80 -4.73 -15.66
CA ALA A 71 -3.60 -6.11 -16.09
C ALA A 71 -2.61 -6.87 -15.19
N ALA A 72 -1.48 -6.24 -14.81
CA ALA A 72 -0.51 -6.85 -13.90
C ALA A 72 -1.09 -7.08 -12.48
N TYR A 73 -1.92 -6.15 -12.00
CA TYR A 73 -2.63 -6.31 -10.73
C TYR A 73 -3.62 -7.48 -10.79
N GLU A 74 -4.41 -7.58 -11.86
CA GLU A 74 -5.36 -8.69 -12.05
C GLU A 74 -4.64 -10.05 -12.14
N GLU A 75 -3.51 -10.12 -12.85
CA GLU A 75 -2.69 -11.33 -12.92
C GLU A 75 -2.16 -11.74 -11.54
N MET A 76 -1.61 -10.78 -10.79
CA MET A 76 -1.14 -11.01 -9.43
C MET A 76 -2.29 -11.46 -8.50
N ALA A 77 -3.45 -10.83 -8.59
CA ALA A 77 -4.62 -11.16 -7.78
C ALA A 77 -5.15 -12.57 -8.12
N ALA A 78 -5.22 -12.93 -9.40
CA ALA A 78 -5.61 -14.27 -9.83
C ALA A 78 -4.61 -15.33 -9.35
N TRP A 79 -3.31 -15.06 -9.48
CA TRP A 79 -2.27 -15.95 -8.95
C TRP A 79 -2.41 -16.09 -7.44
N ALA A 80 -2.58 -14.99 -6.70
CA ALA A 80 -2.74 -15.00 -5.26
C ALA A 80 -3.99 -15.79 -4.84
N ALA A 81 -5.13 -15.60 -5.51
CA ALA A 81 -6.35 -16.35 -5.22
C ALA A 81 -6.18 -17.87 -5.45
N ALA A 82 -5.37 -18.27 -6.43
CA ALA A 82 -5.11 -19.67 -6.74
C ALA A 82 -4.02 -20.32 -5.85
N ASN A 83 -3.10 -19.53 -5.30
CA ASN A 83 -1.88 -20.07 -4.65
C ASN A 83 -1.74 -19.68 -3.18
N LEU A 84 -2.42 -18.62 -2.72
CA LEU A 84 -2.34 -18.13 -1.36
C LEU A 84 -3.64 -18.44 -0.62
N GLN A 85 -3.50 -18.75 0.67
CA GLN A 85 -4.64 -18.79 1.56
C GLN A 85 -4.97 -17.35 1.97
N VAL A 86 -6.11 -16.85 1.52
CA VAL A 86 -6.60 -15.53 1.95
C VAL A 86 -6.90 -15.61 3.45
N VAL A 87 -6.34 -14.67 4.20
CA VAL A 87 -6.57 -14.52 5.64
C VAL A 87 -7.22 -13.16 5.81
N THR A 88 -8.46 -13.15 6.27
CA THR A 88 -9.19 -11.92 6.60
C THR A 88 -8.69 -11.32 7.91
N SER A 89 -9.10 -10.08 8.21
CA SER A 89 -8.82 -9.50 9.54
C SER A 89 -9.45 -10.32 10.68
N GLU A 90 -10.59 -10.96 10.43
CA GLU A 90 -11.22 -11.88 11.39
C GLU A 90 -10.35 -13.11 11.65
N ASP A 91 -9.84 -13.74 10.58
CA ASP A 91 -8.93 -14.88 10.69
C ASP A 91 -7.64 -14.52 11.46
N LEU A 92 -7.12 -13.30 11.27
CA LEU A 92 -5.97 -12.80 12.03
C LEU A 92 -6.28 -12.65 13.53
N VAL A 93 -7.48 -12.20 13.89
CA VAL A 93 -7.91 -12.09 15.28
C VAL A 93 -8.03 -13.47 15.91
N LEU A 94 -8.63 -14.44 15.20
CA LEU A 94 -8.74 -15.84 15.66
C LEU A 94 -7.34 -16.46 15.86
N LEU A 95 -6.45 -16.30 14.89
CA LEU A 95 -5.05 -16.74 14.99
C LEU A 95 -4.32 -16.12 16.18
N ALA A 96 -4.52 -14.82 16.44
CA ALA A 96 -3.91 -14.14 17.57
C ALA A 96 -4.46 -14.62 18.92
N GLN A 97 -5.68 -15.12 18.95
CA GLN A 97 -6.32 -15.72 20.13
C GLN A 97 -5.92 -17.18 20.35
N GLY A 98 -5.15 -17.79 19.44
CA GLY A 98 -4.73 -19.19 19.50
C GLY A 98 -5.83 -20.19 19.14
N GLN A 99 -6.84 -19.73 18.39
CA GLN A 99 -7.93 -20.55 17.87
C GLN A 99 -7.66 -21.00 16.43
#